data_AF-A0A7K0XA19-F1
#
_entry.id   AF-A0A7K0XA19-F1
#
_cell.length_a   1.000
_cell.length_b   1.000
_cell.length_c   1.000
_cell.angle_alpha   90.00
_cell.angle_beta   90.00
_cell.angle_gamma   90.00
#
_symmetry.space_group_name_H-M   'P 1'
#
loop_
_entity.id
_entity.type
_entity.pdbx_description
1 polymer ?
#
loop_
_entity_poly.entity_id
_entity_poly.type
_entity_poly.pdbx_seq_one_letter_code
_entity_poly.pdbx_strand_id
1 'polypeptide(L)' 'MSTIVNHWINGAEFVSKSGRTFPVYDPALGTETKRVALADQAEINAAIKAAKDAFPQ' A
#
# COMPACT_ATOMS: atom_id res chain seq x y z
N MET A 1 16.06 9.00 5.73
CA MET A 1 15.54 8.40 4.49
C MET A 1 14.05 8.22 4.67
N SER A 2 13.20 8.70 3.76
CA SER A 2 11.74 8.58 3.91
C SER A 2 11.32 7.13 3.64
N THR A 3 10.70 6.48 4.63
CA THR A 3 10.23 5.09 4.50
C THR A 3 8.95 5.07 3.66
N ILE A 4 8.85 4.14 2.70
CA ILE A 4 7.63 3.94 1.93
C ILE A 4 6.75 2.91 2.64
N VAL A 5 5.51 3.29 2.93
CA VAL A 5 4.46 2.38 3.39
C VAL A 5 3.89 1.66 2.18
N ASN A 6 4.28 0.40 2.04
CA ASN A 6 3.79 -0.51 1.00
C ASN A 6 2.41 -1.09 1.33
N HIS A 7 1.86 -1.86 0.39
CA HIS A 7 0.60 -2.56 0.58
C HIS A 7 0.79 -3.83 1.42
N TRP A 8 -0.29 -4.33 2.00
CA TRP A 8 -0.31 -5.63 2.67
C TRP A 8 -1.35 -6.51 1.98
N ILE A 9 -0.91 -7.54 1.28
CA ILE A 9 -1.76 -8.40 0.44
C ILE A 9 -1.42 -9.85 0.74
N ASN A 10 -2.44 -10.68 0.90
CA ASN A 10 -2.29 -12.12 1.16
C ASN A 10 -1.43 -12.44 2.39
N GLY A 11 -1.58 -11.66 3.46
CA GLY A 11 -0.86 -11.90 4.71
C GLY A 11 0.62 -11.53 4.71
N ALA A 12 1.10 -10.79 3.70
CA ALA A 12 2.50 -10.35 3.60
C ALA A 12 2.62 -8.92 3.06
N GLU A 13 3.79 -8.32 3.26
CA GLU A 13 4.13 -7.05 2.63
C GLU A 13 4.20 -7.21 1.11
N PHE A 14 3.51 -6.33 0.41
CA PHE A 14 3.47 -6.26 -1.05
C PHE A 14 4.07 -4.92 -1.49
N VAL A 15 5.32 -4.96 -1.96
CA VAL A 15 6.03 -3.77 -2.47
C VAL A 15 5.35 -3.28 -3.74
N SER A 16 4.95 -2.01 -3.73
CA SER A 16 4.22 -1.46 -4.87
C SER A 16 5.12 -1.28 -6.10
N LYS A 17 4.56 -1.56 -7.27
CA LYS A 17 5.15 -1.41 -8.61
C LYS A 17 4.61 -0.20 -9.37
N SER A 18 3.60 0.50 -8.83
CA SER A 18 3.03 1.70 -9.45
C SER A 18 4.04 2.84 -9.61
N GLY A 19 5.04 2.91 -8.72
CA GLY A 19 6.01 4.00 -8.65
C GLY A 19 5.44 5.32 -8.12
N ARG A 20 4.11 5.39 -7.93
CA ARG A 20 3.40 6.56 -7.40
C ARG A 20 3.38 6.50 -5.89
N THR A 21 3.62 7.65 -5.26
CA THR A 21 3.57 7.79 -3.80
C THR A 21 2.88 9.08 -3.40
N PHE A 22 2.36 9.13 -2.18
CA PHE A 22 1.77 10.33 -1.59
C PHE A 22 2.37 10.60 -0.20
N PRO A 23 2.60 11.87 0.18
CA PRO A 23 3.16 12.21 1.49
C PRO A 23 2.18 11.93 2.64
N VAL A 24 2.72 11.51 3.78
CA VAL A 24 2.00 11.38 5.06
C VAL A 24 2.57 12.40 6.03
N TYR A 25 1.71 13.29 6.53
CA TYR A 25 2.12 14.40 7.39
C TYR A 25 1.86 14.13 8.86
N ASP A 26 2.72 14.69 9.72
CA ASP A 26 2.42 14.91 11.13
C ASP A 26 1.44 16.11 11.23
N PRO A 27 0.22 15.92 11.77
CA PRO A 27 -0.77 17.00 11.84
C PRO A 27 -0.41 18.10 12.85
N ALA A 28 0.43 17.83 13.85
CA ALA A 28 0.85 18.82 14.83
C ALA A 28 1.98 19.72 14.29
N LEU A 29 2.85 19.18 13.45
CA LEU A 29 4.04 19.87 12.93
C LEU A 29 3.91 20.30 11.46
N GLY A 30 2.96 19.73 10.72
CA GLY A 30 2.81 19.96 9.27
C GLY A 30 3.97 19.40 8.42
N THR A 31 4.79 18.50 8.98
CA THR A 31 6.00 17.98 8.33
C THR A 31 5.76 16.58 7.74
N GLU A 32 6.38 16.28 6.59
CA GLU A 32 6.31 14.94 5.98
C GLU A 32 7.07 13.94 6.85
N THR A 33 6.39 12.87 7.27
CA THR A 33 6.97 11.82 8.12
C THR A 33 7.39 10.59 7.32
N LYS A 34 6.66 10.26 6.25
CA LYS A 34 6.83 9.10 5.38
C LYS A 34 6.02 9.27 4.10
N ARG A 35 6.13 8.32 3.17
CA ARG A 35 5.29 8.24 1.97
C ARG A 35 4.48 6.97 1.93
N VAL A 36 3.27 7.00 1.40
CA VAL A 36 2.44 5.82 1.14
C VAL A 36 2.45 5.50 -0.36
N ALA A 37 2.60 4.23 -0.70
CA ALA A 37 2.46 3.78 -2.08
C ALA A 37 1.00 3.92 -2.56
N LEU A 38 0.81 4.39 -3.79
CA LEU A 38 -0.50 4.49 -4.42
C LEU A 38 -0.70 3.30 -5.35
N ALA A 39 -1.73 2.50 -5.09
CA ALA A 39 -1.95 1.27 -5.84
C ALA A 39 -2.27 1.52 -7.32
N ASP A 40 -1.80 0.63 -8.19
CA ASP A 40 -2.27 0.48 -9.57
C ASP A 40 -3.36 -0.60 -9.69
N GLN A 41 -3.88 -0.78 -10.90
CA GLN A 41 -4.94 -1.75 -11.17
C GLN A 41 -4.49 -3.20 -10.95
N ALA A 42 -3.23 -3.55 -11.23
CA ALA A 42 -2.73 -4.91 -11.07
C ALA A 42 -2.64 -5.29 -9.59
N GLU A 43 -2.23 -4.34 -8.75
CA GLU A 43 -2.14 -4.50 -7.29
C GLU A 43 -3.52 -4.66 -6.65
N ILE A 44 -4.49 -3.85 -7.10
CA ILE A 44 -5.90 -3.98 -6.70
C ILE A 44 -6.43 -5.37 -7.07
N ASN A 45 -6.17 -5.84 -8.30
CA ASN A 45 -6.59 -7.16 -8.75
C ASN A 45 -5.96 -8.28 -7.93
N ALA A 46 -4.68 -8.16 -7.54
CA ALA A 46 -4.00 -9.12 -6.68
C ALA A 46 -4.63 -9.19 -5.28
N ALA A 47 -4.99 -8.04 -4.70
CA ALA A 47 -5.70 -7.98 -3.42
C ALA A 47 -7.08 -8.66 -3.49
N ILE A 48 -7.85 -8.37 -4.54
CA ILE A 48 -9.17 -8.99 -4.76
C ILE A 48 -9.03 -10.50 -4.94
N LYS A 49 -8.05 -10.96 -5.73
CA LYS A 49 -7.82 -12.38 -5.95
C LYS A 49 -7.48 -13.09 -4.63
N ALA A 50 -6.56 -12.54 -3.85
CA ALA A 50 -6.19 -13.11 -2.55
C ALA A 50 -7.40 -13.20 -1.60
N ALA A 51 -8.24 -12.16 -1.56
CA ALA A 51 -9.46 -12.17 -0.75
C ALA A 51 -10.47 -13.24 -1.21
N LYS A 52 -10.66 -13.41 -2.53
CA LYS A 52 -11.53 -14.45 -3.10
C LYS A 52 -11.03 -15.86 -2.77
N ASP A 53 -9.73 -16.10 -2.93
CA ASP A 53 -9.13 -17.41 -2.67
C ASP A 53 -9.22 -17.81 -1.18
N ALA A 54 -9.21 -16.82 -0.28
CA ALA A 54 -9.31 -17.04 1.17
C ALA A 54 -10.76 -17.19 1.68
N PHE A 55 -11.78 -16.85 0.87
CA PHE A 55 -13.17 -16.91 1.30
C PHE A 55 -13.72 -18.35 1.21
N PRO A 56 -14.22 -18.93 2.32
CA PRO A 56 -14.85 -20.26 2.29
C PRO A 56 -16.10 -20.30 1.40
N GLN A 57 -16.41 -21.48 0.84
CA GLN A 57 -17.63 -21.70 0.04
C GLN A 57 -18.89 -21.83 0.92
#